data_AF-A0A4Y2P2Y3-F1
#
_entry.id   AF-A0A4Y2P2Y3-F1
#
_cell.length_a   1.000
_cell.length_b   1.000
_cell.length_c   1.000
_cell.angle_alpha   90.00
_cell.angle_beta   90.00
_cell.angle_gamma   90.00
#
_symmetry.space_group_name_H-M   'P 1'
#
loop_
_entity.id
_entity.type
_entity.pdbx_description
1 polymer ?
#
loop_
_entity_poly.entity_id
_entity_poly.type
_entity_poly.pdbx_seq_one_letter_code
_entity_poly.pdbx_strand_id
1 'polypeptide(L)'
;MLSMYVDVEQRNWDQILPFVTFAYNTARQETTGLTPFYLLHGREAETTLDTIFPYSPDGATQDYLQRLLNQTEESRQLARLRTLEAQQKDRRIYDAKHRPVNYNPGDLVWIFTPVRKVGLSEKLLKRYFGPYQVVL
;
A
#
# COMPACT_ATOMS: atom_id res chain seq x y z
N MET A 1 4.62 -5.97 -5.47
CA MET A 1 5.63 -6.36 -4.47
C MET A 1 5.62 -7.88 -4.26
N LEU A 2 4.57 -8.51 -3.73
CA LEU A 2 4.56 -9.98 -3.53
C LEU A 2 4.80 -10.79 -4.81
N SER A 3 4.18 -10.40 -5.93
CA SER A 3 4.34 -11.09 -7.23
C SER A 3 5.75 -11.09 -7.81
N MET A 4 6.68 -10.30 -7.27
CA MET A 4 8.08 -10.30 -7.70
C MET A 4 8.89 -11.46 -7.08
N TYR A 5 8.38 -12.04 -5.98
CA TYR A 5 9.09 -13.05 -5.21
C TYR A 5 8.41 -14.43 -5.30
N VAL A 6 7.13 -14.45 -5.69
CA VAL A 6 6.36 -15.69 -5.88
C VAL A 6 6.86 -16.42 -7.13
N ASP A 7 7.07 -17.73 -7.01
CA ASP A 7 7.51 -18.60 -8.10
C ASP A 7 6.47 -18.69 -9.23
N VAL A 8 6.90 -19.13 -10.40
CA VAL A 8 6.07 -19.32 -11.61
C VAL A 8 4.85 -20.20 -11.31
N GLU A 9 5.01 -21.23 -10.47
CA GLU A 9 3.93 -22.12 -10.05
C GLU A 9 3.05 -21.53 -8.93
N GLN A 10 3.43 -20.39 -8.36
CA GLN A 10 2.72 -19.69 -7.28
C GLN A 10 2.43 -20.55 -6.04
N ARG A 11 3.32 -21.50 -5.73
CA ARG A 11 3.15 -22.44 -4.60
C ARG A 11 3.83 -22.02 -3.31
N ASN A 12 4.72 -21.02 -3.35
CA ASN A 12 5.54 -20.58 -2.23
C ASN A 12 5.11 -19.20 -1.66
N TRP A 13 3.96 -18.69 -2.08
CA TRP A 13 3.52 -17.33 -1.70
C TRP A 13 3.30 -17.19 -0.20
N ASP A 14 2.82 -18.25 0.45
CA ASP A 14 2.57 -18.36 1.87
C ASP A 14 3.87 -18.34 2.68
N GLN A 15 4.92 -18.98 2.16
CA GLN A 15 6.26 -18.96 2.76
C GLN A 15 6.93 -17.59 2.64
N ILE A 16 6.68 -16.86 1.55
CA ILE A 16 7.30 -15.56 1.29
C ILE A 16 6.55 -14.41 2.00
N LEU A 17 5.24 -14.58 2.20
CA LEU A 17 4.38 -13.54 2.74
C LEU A 17 4.92 -12.90 4.03
N PRO A 18 5.39 -13.65 5.05
CA PRO A 18 5.92 -13.05 6.27
C PRO A 18 7.09 -12.08 6.02
N PHE A 19 7.99 -12.43 5.09
CA PHE A 19 9.15 -11.60 4.76
C PHE A 19 8.75 -10.32 4.04
N VAL A 20 7.82 -10.40 3.08
CA VAL A 20 7.32 -9.23 2.36
C VAL A 20 6.51 -8.32 3.30
N THR A 21 5.70 -8.90 4.19
CA THR A 21 4.97 -8.15 5.20
C THR A 21 5.91 -7.44 6.17
N PHE A 22 6.96 -8.11 6.64
CA PHE A 22 7.99 -7.48 7.46
C PHE A 22 8.66 -6.32 6.73
N ALA A 23 9.16 -6.56 5.52
CA ALA A 23 9.81 -5.51 4.72
C ALA A 23 8.87 -4.32 4.43
N TYR A 24 7.59 -4.57 4.17
CA TYR A 24 6.61 -3.50 3.97
C TYR A 24 6.34 -2.70 5.25
N ASN A 25 6.30 -3.37 6.41
CA ASN A 25 6.03 -2.74 7.69
C ASN A 25 7.22 -1.93 8.22
N THR A 26 8.45 -2.30 7.87
CA THR A 26 9.68 -1.59 8.28
C THR A 26 10.19 -0.60 7.23
N ALA A 27 9.71 -0.68 5.99
CA ALA A 27 10.05 0.31 4.96
C ALA A 27 9.34 1.65 5.23
N ARG A 28 10.09 2.73 5.05
CA ARG A 28 9.55 4.09 5.11
C ARG A 28 8.61 4.33 3.93
N GLN A 29 7.35 4.66 4.20
CA GLN A 29 6.38 4.99 3.17
C GLN A 29 6.61 6.42 2.67
N GLU A 30 6.56 6.64 1.36
CA GLU A 30 6.74 7.97 0.78
C GLU A 30 5.64 8.95 1.23
N THR A 31 4.39 8.48 1.25
CA THR A 31 3.21 9.30 1.59
C THR A 31 3.25 9.81 3.04
N THR A 32 3.48 8.92 4.00
CA THR A 32 3.50 9.30 5.43
C THR A 32 4.88 9.81 5.86
N GLY A 33 5.94 9.39 5.16
CA GLY A 33 7.33 9.62 5.54
C GLY A 33 7.77 8.85 6.78
N LEU A 34 7.00 7.85 7.23
CA LEU A 34 7.25 7.03 8.43
C LEU A 34 7.01 5.55 8.11
N THR A 35 7.53 4.65 8.94
CA THR A 35 7.28 3.21 8.81
C THR A 35 5.88 2.86 9.33
N PRO A 36 5.15 1.94 8.68
CA PRO A 36 3.87 1.46 9.21
C PRO A 36 3.99 0.87 10.63
N PHE A 37 5.09 0.18 10.91
CA PHE A 37 5.35 -0.40 12.22
C PHE A 37 5.45 0.66 13.32
N TYR A 38 6.20 1.74 13.07
CA TYR A 38 6.31 2.87 14.01
C TYR A 38 4.97 3.54 14.27
N LEU A 39 4.16 3.77 13.23
CA LEU A 39 2.83 4.38 13.38
C LEU A 39 1.88 3.52 14.24
N LEU A 40 2.00 2.20 14.16
CA LEU A 40 1.19 1.27 14.94
C LEU A 40 1.69 1.14 16.38
N HIS A 41 2.99 0.92 16.56
CA HIS A 41 3.58 0.52 17.84
C HIS A 41 4.28 1.65 18.61
N GLY A 42 4.51 2.82 18.00
CA GLY A 42 5.25 3.94 18.59
C GLY A 42 6.75 3.72 18.73
N ARG A 43 7.27 2.62 18.14
CA ARG A 43 8.70 2.27 18.12
C ARG A 43 9.02 1.59 16.80
N GLU A 44 10.28 1.64 16.40
CA GLU A 44 10.75 0.91 15.21
C GLU A 44 10.83 -0.60 15.50
N ALA A 45 10.80 -1.40 14.43
CA ALA A 45 10.90 -2.85 14.54
C ALA A 45 12.35 -3.24 14.88
N GLU A 46 12.52 -4.03 15.93
CA GLU A 46 13.83 -4.60 16.28
C GLU A 46 14.22 -5.66 15.27
N THR A 47 15.37 -5.48 14.64
CA THR A 47 15.97 -6.43 13.72
C THR A 47 17.02 -7.28 14.45
N THR A 48 17.39 -8.43 13.89
CA THR A 48 18.45 -9.28 14.43
C THR A 48 19.77 -8.52 14.66
N LEU A 49 20.06 -7.52 13.84
CA LEU A 49 21.21 -6.63 14.03
C LEU A 49 21.11 -5.79 15.30
N ASP A 50 19.92 -5.29 15.64
CA ASP A 50 19.69 -4.50 16.86
C ASP A 50 19.80 -5.38 18.11
N THR A 51 19.47 -6.67 17.99
CA THR A 51 19.69 -7.66 19.06
C THR A 51 21.17 -7.97 19.28
N ILE A 52 21.95 -8.06 18.19
CA ILE A 52 23.40 -8.34 18.25
C ILE A 52 24.16 -7.10 18.76
N PHE A 53 23.69 -5.90 18.40
CA PHE A 53 24.27 -4.62 18.80
C PHE A 53 23.25 -3.78 19.58
N PRO A 54 22.97 -4.15 20.85
CA PRO A 54 21.96 -3.47 21.64
C PRO A 54 22.38 -2.02 21.89
N TYR A 55 21.57 -1.09 21.39
CA TYR A 55 21.65 0.32 21.74
C TYR A 55 20.54 0.64 22.74
N SER A 56 20.93 0.89 23.99
CA SER A 56 20.00 1.37 25.02
C SER A 56 20.24 2.86 25.22
N PRO A 57 19.33 3.75 24.81
CA PRO A 57 19.43 5.14 25.22
C PRO A 57 19.26 5.23 26.75
N ASP A 58 20.13 5.98 27.40
CA ASP A 58 20.09 6.18 28.85
C ASP A 58 18.78 6.87 29.27
N GLY A 59 18.07 6.32 30.27
CA GLY A 59 16.96 7.01 30.94
C GLY A 59 15.59 6.37 30.80
N ALA A 60 15.42 5.15 31.31
CA ALA A 60 14.11 4.55 31.56
C ALA A 60 13.47 5.17 32.83
N THR A 61 13.03 6.41 32.74
CA THR A 61 12.22 7.07 33.78
C THR A 61 10.75 7.05 33.37
N GLN A 62 9.80 7.08 34.31
CA GLN A 62 8.36 7.19 34.03
C GLN A 62 8.01 8.30 33.01
N ASP A 63 8.79 9.38 33.01
CA ASP A 63 8.68 10.52 32.10
C ASP A 63 8.96 10.16 30.62
N TYR A 64 9.75 9.12 30.36
CA TYR A 64 10.09 8.64 29.02
C TYR A 64 8.86 8.07 28.29
N LEU A 65 8.04 7.26 28.97
CA LEU A 65 6.86 6.65 28.38
C LEU A 65 5.82 7.70 27.96
N GLN A 66 5.59 8.70 28.80
CA GLN A 66 4.65 9.79 28.47
C GLN A 66 5.13 10.61 27.27
N ARG A 67 6.43 10.92 27.20
CA ARG A 67 7.02 11.60 26.03
C ARG A 67 6.88 10.77 24.76
N LEU A 68 7.15 9.46 24.83
CA LEU A 68 7.03 8.54 23.70
C LEU A 68 5.59 8.48 23.16
N LEU A 69 4.60 8.40 24.06
CA LEU A 69 3.19 8.40 23.67
C LEU A 69 2.79 9.69 22.96
N ASN A 70 3.19 10.85 23.51
CA ASN A 70 2.90 12.15 22.90
C ASN A 70 3.56 12.27 21.51
N GLN A 71 4.84 11.91 21.40
CA GLN A 71 5.57 11.93 20.12
C GLN A 71 4.95 10.99 19.08
N THR A 72 4.49 9.81 19.51
CA THR A 72 3.82 8.86 18.63
C THR A 72 2.52 9.46 18.09
N GLU A 73 1.73 10.10 18.96
CA GLU A 73 0.46 10.71 18.57
C GLU A 73 0.66 11.90 17.61
N GLU A 74 1.63 12.77 17.90
CA GLU A 74 2.05 13.84 16.99
C GLU A 74 2.48 13.28 15.61
N SER A 75 3.24 12.19 15.62
CA SER A 75 3.67 11.51 14.40
C SER A 75 2.50 10.97 13.58
N ARG A 76 1.48 10.40 14.24
CA ARG A 76 0.25 9.94 13.58
C ARG A 76 -0.55 11.09 12.99
N GLN A 77 -0.66 12.21 13.71
CA GLN A 77 -1.32 13.41 13.22
C GLN A 77 -0.61 13.95 11.97
N LEU A 78 0.72 14.04 12.01
CA LEU A 78 1.52 14.46 10.86
C LEU A 78 1.35 13.52 9.66
N ALA A 79 1.39 12.20 9.89
CA ALA A 79 1.17 11.21 8.84
C ALA A 79 -0.22 11.36 8.19
N ARG A 80 -1.26 11.67 8.99
CA ARG A 80 -2.61 11.92 8.49
C ARG A 80 -2.67 13.17 7.62
N LEU A 81 -2.04 14.26 8.04
CA LEU A 81 -1.97 15.50 7.24
C LEU A 81 -1.28 15.26 5.89
N ARG A 82 -0.12 14.61 5.89
CA ARG A 82 0.59 14.27 4.64
C ARG A 82 -0.20 13.34 3.73
N THR A 83 -0.94 12.39 4.30
CA THR A 83 -1.82 11.51 3.54
C THR A 83 -2.93 12.30 2.84
N LEU A 84 -3.53 13.28 3.54
CA LEU A 84 -4.54 14.16 2.93
C LEU A 84 -3.96 15.02 1.82
N GLU A 85 -2.77 15.59 2.02
CA GLU A 85 -2.07 16.38 0.98
C GLU A 85 -1.76 15.54 -0.26
N ALA A 86 -1.24 14.32 -0.07
CA ALA A 86 -0.97 13.39 -1.16
C ALA A 86 -2.25 13.03 -1.93
N GLN A 87 -3.34 12.71 -1.22
CA GLN A 87 -4.64 12.44 -1.84
C GLN A 87 -5.16 13.63 -2.66
N GLN A 88 -5.01 14.86 -2.14
CA GLN A 88 -5.41 16.06 -2.88
C GLN A 88 -4.55 16.27 -4.13
N LYS A 89 -3.23 16.04 -4.04
CA LYS A 89 -2.31 16.12 -5.18
C LYS A 89 -2.69 15.09 -6.25
N ASP A 90 -2.91 13.84 -5.85
CA ASP A 90 -3.27 12.75 -6.75
C ASP A 90 -4.62 13.02 -7.44
N ARG A 91 -5.60 13.53 -6.68
CA ARG A 91 -6.88 13.98 -7.23
C ARG A 91 -6.69 15.06 -8.29
N ARG A 92 -5.90 16.11 -8.01
CA ARG A 92 -5.65 17.19 -8.99
C ARG A 92 -5.01 16.65 -10.28
N ILE A 93 -4.04 15.73 -10.15
CA ILE A 93 -3.38 15.12 -11.30
C ILE A 93 -4.36 14.25 -12.10
N TYR A 94 -5.19 13.48 -11.41
CA TYR A 94 -6.21 12.65 -12.05
C TYR A 94 -7.25 13.52 -12.77
N ASP A 95 -7.85 14.49 -12.07
CA ASP A 95 -8.89 15.39 -12.61
C ASP A 95 -8.37 16.19 -13.81
N ALA A 96 -7.10 16.61 -13.80
CA ALA A 96 -6.48 17.31 -14.93
C ALA A 96 -6.30 16.42 -16.18
N LYS A 97 -6.12 15.11 -16.00
CA LYS A 97 -5.97 14.13 -17.10
C LYS A 97 -7.30 13.50 -17.50
N HIS A 98 -8.29 13.55 -16.60
CA HIS A 98 -9.59 12.95 -16.83
C HIS A 98 -10.32 13.72 -17.94
N ARG A 99 -10.66 13.01 -19.00
CA ARG A 99 -11.54 13.51 -20.04
C ARG A 99 -12.91 12.90 -19.80
N PRO A 100 -13.98 13.70 -19.69
CA PRO A 100 -15.32 13.15 -19.68
C PRO A 100 -15.53 12.43 -21.02
N VAL A 101 -15.81 11.13 -20.96
CA VAL A 101 -16.18 10.33 -22.13
C VAL A 101 -17.68 10.16 -22.11
N ASN A 102 -18.34 10.73 -23.11
CA ASN A 102 -19.76 10.48 -23.35
C ASN A 102 -19.87 9.41 -24.43
N TYR A 103 -20.70 8.40 -24.20
CA TYR A 103 -20.99 7.35 -25.17
C TYR A 103 -22.37 7.61 -25.78
N ASN A 104 -22.48 7.46 -27.09
CA ASN A 104 -23.75 7.57 -27.81
C ASN A 104 -24.21 6.19 -28.26
N PRO A 105 -25.53 6.00 -28.48
CA PRO A 105 -26.05 4.81 -29.15
C PRO A 105 -25.33 4.59 -30.49
N GLY A 106 -24.77 3.40 -30.67
CA GLY A 106 -23.97 3.05 -31.85
C GLY A 106 -22.46 3.02 -31.64
N ASP A 107 -21.94 3.61 -30.56
CA ASP A 107 -20.50 3.58 -30.29
C ASP A 107 -20.02 2.16 -29.96
N LEU A 108 -18.84 1.80 -30.49
CA LEU A 108 -18.17 0.54 -30.19
C LEU A 108 -17.23 0.70 -29.00
N VAL A 109 -17.55 0.01 -27.90
CA VAL A 109 -16.83 0.09 -26.63
C VAL A 109 -16.26 -1.26 -26.23
N TRP A 110 -15.12 -1.21 -25.53
CA TRP A 110 -14.55 -2.36 -24.85
C TRP A 110 -15.07 -2.39 -23.41
N ILE A 111 -15.72 -3.48 -23.02
CA ILE A 111 -16.24 -3.67 -21.67
C ILE A 111 -15.16 -4.30 -20.81
N PHE A 112 -14.89 -3.70 -19.65
CA PHE A 112 -14.08 -4.31 -18.61
C PHE A 112 -14.89 -5.37 -17.88
N THR A 113 -14.65 -6.64 -18.18
CA THR A 113 -15.27 -7.77 -17.48
C THR A 113 -14.17 -8.69 -16.99
N PRO A 114 -13.77 -8.63 -15.70
CA PRO A 114 -12.84 -9.59 -15.14
C PRO A 114 -13.55 -10.94 -14.97
N VAL A 115 -13.66 -11.72 -16.05
CA VAL A 115 -14.28 -13.04 -16.01
C VAL A 115 -13.37 -13.99 -15.22
N ARG A 116 -13.85 -14.46 -14.06
CA ARG A 116 -13.17 -15.49 -13.27
C ARG A 116 -13.25 -16.83 -13.98
N LYS A 117 -12.10 -17.38 -14.38
CA LYS A 117 -11.97 -18.82 -14.65
C LYS A 117 -11.41 -19.50 -13.41
N VAL A 118 -12.16 -20.45 -12.86
CA VAL A 118 -11.71 -21.27 -11.72
C VAL A 118 -10.38 -21.96 -12.11
N GLY A 119 -9.34 -21.76 -11.31
CA GLY A 119 -7.99 -22.31 -11.55
C GLY A 119 -7.00 -21.37 -12.25
N LEU A 120 -7.40 -20.18 -12.70
CA LEU A 120 -6.49 -19.17 -13.29
C LEU A 120 -6.48 -17.87 -12.47
N SER A 121 -5.30 -17.27 -12.32
CA SER A 121 -5.14 -15.99 -11.63
C SER A 121 -5.74 -14.83 -12.45
N GLU A 122 -6.67 -14.08 -11.85
CA GLU A 122 -7.30 -12.88 -12.45
C GLU A 122 -6.29 -11.80 -12.89
N LYS A 123 -5.05 -11.86 -12.37
CA LYS A 123 -3.98 -10.94 -12.75
C LYS A 123 -3.44 -11.20 -14.16
N LEU A 124 -3.68 -12.38 -14.73
CA LEU A 124 -3.13 -12.82 -16.03
C LEU A 124 -4.21 -12.99 -17.13
N LEU A 125 -5.48 -12.71 -16.84
CA LEU A 125 -6.58 -12.84 -17.81
C LEU A 125 -6.77 -11.56 -18.63
N LYS A 126 -7.25 -11.69 -19.88
CA LYS A 126 -7.71 -10.53 -20.68
C LYS A 126 -8.89 -9.89 -19.96
N ARG A 127 -8.77 -8.59 -19.66
CA ARG A 127 -9.72 -7.85 -18.81
C ARG A 127 -10.78 -7.09 -19.60
N TYR A 128 -10.52 -6.80 -20.87
CA TYR A 128 -11.41 -6.07 -21.75
C TYR A 128 -11.92 -7.00 -22.85
N PHE A 129 -13.22 -6.96 -23.08
CA PHE A 129 -13.92 -7.75 -24.10
C PHE A 129 -14.75 -6.83 -24.99
N GLY A 130 -14.86 -7.17 -26.27
CA GLY A 130 -15.55 -6.34 -27.26
C GLY A 130 -14.97 -6.51 -28.66
N PRO A 131 -15.29 -5.59 -29.58
CA PRO A 131 -16.13 -4.41 -29.35
C PRO A 131 -17.62 -4.77 -29.17
N TYR A 132 -18.27 -4.10 -28.22
CA TYR A 132 -19.73 -4.13 -28.03
C TYR A 132 -20.33 -2.80 -28.45
N GLN A 133 -21.57 -2.81 -28.93
CA GLN A 133 -22.27 -1.60 -29.35
C GLN A 133 -23.14 -1.07 -28.21
N VAL A 134 -23.07 0.24 -27.94
CA VAL A 134 -23.97 0.92 -27.00
C VAL A 134 -25.38 1.00 -27.61
N VAL A 135 -26.40 0.54 -26.87
CA VAL A 135 -27.75 0.31 -27.39
C VAL A 135 -28.80 1.35 -26.95
N LEU A 136 -28.46 2.23 -25.99
CA LEU A 136 -29.38 3.21 -25.37
C LEU A 136 -28.71 4.54 -25.08
#